data_AF-U3B2Q6-F1
#
_entry.id   AF-U3B2Q6-F1
#
_cell.length_a   1.000
_cell.length_b   1.000
_cell.length_c   1.000
_cell.angle_alpha   90.00
_cell.angle_beta   90.00
_cell.angle_gamma   90.00
#
_symmetry.space_group_name_H-M   'P 1'
#
loop_
_entity.id
_entity.type
_entity.pdbx_description
1 polymer ?
#
loop_
_entity_poly.entity_id
_entity_poly.type
_entity_poly.pdbx_seq_one_letter_code
_entity_poly.pdbx_strand_id
1 'polypeptide(L)'
;MNKFSVASSLANASRHIHTQLINQSWAPTDDELRIGFKHTEHLTQQNKLNTKNVSLYGQRVMAHLCVLEPSKRAAMGNVLEVEDFWPQAYTVFKSRNDVISCDVLLTNINNLTQSRLSTKLPELASDIFNLSLDVKLGSSRARCFASNHQGILDKDISSFVGALEAQHLAWIDEKFELFSNLTGEFVDSPNFHWVNHFFRVYVKQGLVSNIDIYCSSETWSELGRYIPQSIVLSEISNNDIYLIMQVGNAVVAYSTQAEACFIAELGTKVTSFNEVVSLLPELKFNLGIHLSKTGLWQYRASYMLKNATKFAPKRADYMVK
;
A
#
# COMPACT_ATOMS: atom_id res chain seq x y z
N MET A 1 -43.00 -10.21 -10.57
CA MET A 1 -42.11 -11.39 -10.61
C MET A 1 -41.53 -11.43 -12.02
N ASN A 2 -40.23 -11.33 -12.32
CA ASN A 2 -39.03 -11.77 -11.62
C ASN A 2 -37.94 -10.69 -11.63
N LYS A 3 -37.11 -10.77 -10.60
CA LYS A 3 -35.99 -9.89 -10.25
C LYS A 3 -34.85 -10.02 -11.27
N PHE A 4 -34.29 -8.88 -11.65
CA PHE A 4 -32.99 -8.76 -12.32
C PHE A 4 -31.90 -9.40 -11.43
N SER A 5 -31.41 -10.59 -11.81
CA SER A 5 -30.27 -11.28 -11.18
C SER A 5 -28.96 -11.04 -11.95
N VAL A 6 -28.72 -9.83 -12.45
CA VAL A 6 -27.56 -9.53 -13.32
C VAL A 6 -26.40 -8.86 -12.56
N ALA A 7 -26.63 -8.35 -11.34
CA ALA A 7 -25.57 -7.74 -10.52
C ALA A 7 -24.65 -8.77 -9.81
N SER A 8 -25.10 -10.02 -9.66
CA SER A 8 -24.36 -11.09 -8.97
C SER A 8 -23.32 -11.79 -9.86
N SER A 9 -23.31 -11.58 -11.18
CA SER A 9 -22.28 -12.15 -12.05
C SER A 9 -21.02 -11.27 -12.11
N LEU A 10 -21.17 -9.94 -12.07
CA LEU A 10 -20.04 -9.01 -12.22
C LEU A 10 -19.19 -8.90 -10.95
N ALA A 11 -19.82 -8.89 -9.77
CA ALA A 11 -19.13 -8.83 -8.48
C ALA A 11 -18.43 -10.16 -8.14
N ASN A 12 -19.06 -11.30 -8.50
CA ASN A 12 -18.43 -12.61 -8.38
C ASN A 12 -17.34 -12.80 -9.44
N ALA A 13 -17.52 -12.32 -10.67
CA ALA A 13 -16.47 -12.29 -11.67
C ALA A 13 -15.31 -11.38 -11.23
N SER A 14 -15.59 -10.20 -10.67
CA SER A 14 -14.57 -9.27 -10.17
C SER A 14 -13.77 -9.85 -8.99
N ARG A 15 -14.42 -10.54 -8.04
CA ARG A 15 -13.71 -11.26 -6.97
C ARG A 15 -12.96 -12.48 -7.46
N HIS A 16 -13.53 -13.30 -8.34
CA HIS A 16 -12.78 -14.42 -8.94
C HIS A 16 -11.60 -13.94 -9.77
N ILE A 17 -11.76 -12.86 -10.53
CA ILE A 17 -10.70 -12.21 -11.31
C ILE A 17 -9.64 -11.63 -10.38
N HIS A 18 -10.00 -10.96 -9.28
CA HIS A 18 -9.05 -10.45 -8.28
C HIS A 18 -8.28 -11.56 -7.57
N THR A 19 -8.95 -12.64 -7.17
CA THR A 19 -8.32 -13.82 -6.55
C THR A 19 -7.49 -14.61 -7.56
N GLN A 20 -7.88 -14.71 -8.83
CA GLN A 20 -7.06 -15.29 -9.91
C GLN A 20 -5.90 -14.37 -10.31
N LEU A 21 -6.05 -13.05 -10.23
CA LEU A 21 -5.01 -12.06 -10.49
C LEU A 21 -3.89 -12.11 -9.45
N ILE A 22 -4.23 -12.38 -8.18
CA ILE A 22 -3.31 -12.43 -7.05
C ILE A 22 -2.79 -13.86 -6.77
N ASN A 23 -3.60 -14.91 -6.99
CA ASN A 23 -3.21 -16.30 -6.72
C ASN A 23 -2.97 -17.18 -7.97
N GLN A 24 -3.05 -16.66 -9.20
CA GLN A 24 -2.53 -17.38 -10.36
C GLN A 24 -1.25 -16.75 -10.88
N SER A 25 -0.28 -17.65 -11.04
CA SER A 25 0.59 -17.89 -12.19
C SER A 25 -0.06 -17.69 -13.57
N TRP A 26 -0.91 -16.69 -13.73
CA TRP A 26 -1.48 -16.35 -15.02
C TRP A 26 -0.41 -15.58 -15.79
N ALA A 27 0.18 -16.26 -16.76
CA ALA A 27 0.94 -15.66 -17.83
C ALA A 27 0.07 -15.70 -19.10
N PRO A 28 0.04 -14.63 -19.90
CA PRO A 28 -0.64 -14.67 -21.19
C PRO A 28 -0.03 -15.77 -22.07
N THR A 29 -0.89 -16.42 -22.83
CA THR A 29 -0.51 -17.40 -23.85
C THR A 29 0.30 -16.73 -24.96
N ASP A 30 1.04 -17.53 -25.72
CA ASP A 30 1.85 -17.03 -26.84
C ASP A 30 0.97 -16.37 -27.94
N ASP A 31 -0.29 -16.76 -28.09
CA ASP A 31 -1.24 -16.11 -29.00
C ASP A 31 -1.73 -14.75 -28.44
N GLU A 32 -2.04 -14.68 -27.15
CA GLU A 32 -2.42 -13.43 -26.48
C GLU A 32 -1.25 -12.41 -26.49
N LEU A 33 -0.01 -12.88 -26.31
CA LEU A 33 1.19 -12.06 -26.45
C LEU A 33 1.37 -11.55 -27.88
N ARG A 34 1.15 -12.39 -28.89
CA ARG A 34 1.27 -12.00 -30.31
C ARG A 34 0.23 -10.97 -30.72
N ILE A 35 -1.03 -11.16 -30.29
CA ILE A 35 -2.11 -10.19 -30.52
C ILE A 35 -1.83 -8.91 -29.73
N GLY A 36 -1.39 -9.04 -28.48
CA GLY A 36 -1.02 -7.94 -27.60
C GLY A 36 0.10 -7.08 -28.19
N PHE A 37 1.15 -7.70 -28.75
CA PHE A 37 2.24 -6.99 -29.43
C PHE A 37 1.70 -6.14 -30.58
N LYS A 38 0.96 -6.76 -31.53
CA LYS A 38 0.40 -6.05 -32.69
C LYS A 38 -0.53 -4.92 -32.30
N HIS A 39 -1.37 -5.14 -31.29
CA HIS A 39 -2.29 -4.13 -30.80
C HIS A 39 -1.55 -2.96 -30.12
N THR A 40 -0.54 -3.27 -29.30
CA THR A 40 0.30 -2.30 -28.61
C THR A 40 1.11 -1.46 -29.61
N GLU A 41 1.74 -2.10 -30.58
CA GLU A 41 2.48 -1.45 -31.66
C GLU A 41 1.57 -0.50 -32.45
N HIS A 42 0.37 -0.96 -32.85
CA HIS A 42 -0.59 -0.14 -33.57
C HIS A 42 -1.06 1.09 -32.77
N LEU A 43 -1.38 0.91 -31.48
CA LEU A 43 -1.78 2.03 -30.62
C LEU A 43 -0.64 3.01 -30.39
N THR A 44 0.60 2.52 -30.28
CA THR A 44 1.79 3.35 -30.09
C THR A 44 2.04 4.22 -31.32
N GLN A 45 2.01 3.63 -32.52
CA GLN A 45 2.15 4.35 -33.80
C GLN A 45 1.08 5.43 -34.02
N GLN A 46 -0.09 5.27 -33.39
CA GLN A 46 -1.18 6.24 -33.44
C GLN A 46 -1.14 7.27 -32.30
N ASN A 47 -0.15 7.22 -31.40
CA ASN A 47 -0.11 8.01 -30.16
C ASN A 47 -1.39 7.87 -29.32
N LYS A 48 -1.95 6.66 -29.28
CA LYS A 48 -3.21 6.32 -28.61
C LYS A 48 -3.04 5.30 -27.49
N LEU A 49 -1.81 4.95 -27.12
CA LEU A 49 -1.54 4.01 -26.03
C LEU A 49 -1.77 4.72 -24.68
N ASN A 50 -3.01 4.67 -24.19
CA ASN A 50 -3.44 5.29 -22.94
C ASN A 50 -4.57 4.48 -22.28
N THR A 51 -4.93 4.81 -21.03
CA THR A 51 -5.94 4.06 -20.25
C THR A 51 -7.36 4.13 -20.78
N LYS A 52 -7.66 5.00 -21.75
CA LYS A 52 -8.98 5.02 -22.44
C LYS A 52 -9.05 3.95 -23.53
N ASN A 53 -7.92 3.62 -24.14
CA ASN A 53 -7.84 2.72 -25.30
C ASN A 53 -7.27 1.33 -24.95
N VAL A 54 -6.60 1.19 -23.80
CA VAL A 54 -6.02 -0.07 -23.34
C VAL A 54 -6.81 -0.60 -22.14
N SER A 55 -7.44 -1.75 -22.28
CA SER A 55 -8.15 -2.43 -21.20
C SER A 55 -7.19 -2.88 -20.09
N LEU A 56 -7.69 -3.12 -18.87
CA LEU A 56 -6.88 -3.65 -17.76
C LEU A 56 -6.12 -4.94 -18.14
N TYR A 57 -6.80 -5.82 -18.85
CA TYR A 57 -6.20 -7.04 -19.38
C TYR A 57 -5.05 -6.72 -20.36
N GLY A 58 -5.25 -5.76 -21.27
CA GLY A 58 -4.22 -5.29 -22.20
C GLY A 58 -3.00 -4.68 -21.49
N GLN A 59 -3.22 -3.95 -20.39
CA GLN A 59 -2.15 -3.37 -19.58
C GLN A 59 -1.30 -4.47 -18.91
N ARG A 60 -1.93 -5.54 -18.41
CA ARG A 60 -1.21 -6.70 -17.86
C ARG A 60 -0.40 -7.43 -18.95
N VAL A 61 -0.99 -7.66 -20.12
CA VAL A 61 -0.29 -8.25 -21.27
C VAL A 61 0.90 -7.38 -21.70
N MET A 62 0.74 -6.05 -21.72
CA MET A 62 1.82 -5.11 -22.00
C MET A 62 2.98 -5.21 -20.99
N ALA A 63 2.69 -5.37 -19.69
CA ALA A 63 3.74 -5.58 -18.69
C ALA A 63 4.54 -6.87 -18.96
N HIS A 64 3.88 -7.96 -19.37
CA HIS A 64 4.56 -9.19 -19.78
C HIS A 64 5.37 -9.02 -21.08
N LEU A 65 4.87 -8.25 -22.05
CA LEU A 65 5.59 -7.94 -23.28
C LEU A 65 6.90 -7.18 -23.01
N CYS A 66 6.93 -6.33 -21.99
CA CYS A 66 8.14 -5.59 -21.60
C CYS A 66 9.25 -6.51 -21.06
N VAL A 67 8.91 -7.67 -20.49
CA VAL A 67 9.87 -8.54 -19.79
C VAL A 67 10.04 -9.92 -20.41
N LEU A 68 9.61 -10.10 -21.66
CA LEU A 68 9.76 -11.36 -22.37
C LEU A 68 11.23 -11.82 -22.37
N GLU A 69 11.44 -13.13 -22.38
CA GLU A 69 12.78 -13.69 -22.57
C GLU A 69 13.32 -13.37 -23.98
N PRO A 70 14.64 -13.24 -24.16
CA PRO A 70 15.24 -12.95 -25.47
C PRO A 70 14.79 -13.90 -26.59
N SER A 71 14.62 -15.19 -26.27
CA SER A 71 14.15 -16.24 -27.19
C SER A 71 12.72 -15.98 -27.67
N LYS A 72 11.80 -15.56 -26.79
CA LYS A 72 10.41 -15.25 -27.13
C LYS A 72 10.27 -13.94 -27.90
N ARG A 73 11.09 -12.93 -27.58
CA ARG A 73 11.10 -11.64 -28.30
C ARG A 73 11.46 -11.81 -29.77
N ALA A 74 12.42 -12.67 -30.08
CA ALA A 74 12.80 -12.97 -31.45
C ALA A 74 11.63 -13.54 -32.30
N ALA A 75 10.69 -14.26 -31.67
CA ALA A 75 9.55 -14.86 -32.35
C ALA A 75 8.30 -13.96 -32.40
N MET A 76 8.12 -13.08 -31.40
CA MET A 76 6.88 -12.31 -31.21
C MET A 76 7.00 -10.82 -31.55
N GLY A 77 8.22 -10.28 -31.54
CA GLY A 77 8.48 -8.85 -31.55
C GLY A 77 8.86 -8.33 -30.16
N ASN A 78 9.57 -7.20 -30.15
CA ASN A 78 10.03 -6.53 -28.93
C ASN A 78 9.35 -5.17 -28.81
N VAL A 79 8.38 -5.02 -27.91
CA VAL A 79 7.67 -3.73 -27.72
C VAL A 79 8.61 -2.59 -27.33
N LEU A 80 9.76 -2.89 -26.75
CA LEU A 80 10.74 -1.89 -26.32
C LEU A 80 11.57 -1.34 -27.49
N GLU A 81 11.52 -1.98 -28.66
CA GLU A 81 12.10 -1.48 -29.90
C GLU A 81 11.11 -0.60 -30.69
N VAL A 82 9.83 -0.59 -30.31
CA VAL A 82 8.83 0.29 -30.91
C VAL A 82 9.09 1.72 -30.45
N GLU A 83 9.27 2.62 -31.40
CA GLU A 83 9.48 4.04 -31.14
C GLU A 83 8.32 4.64 -30.33
N ASP A 84 8.64 5.51 -29.36
CA ASP A 84 7.68 6.16 -28.44
C ASP A 84 6.78 5.24 -27.60
N PHE A 85 7.07 3.94 -27.54
CA PHE A 85 6.32 3.00 -26.70
C PHE A 85 6.45 3.32 -25.21
N TRP A 86 7.68 3.40 -24.69
CA TRP A 86 7.92 3.49 -23.25
C TRP A 86 7.28 4.71 -22.58
N PRO A 87 7.36 5.94 -23.11
CA PRO A 87 6.71 7.10 -22.49
C PRO A 87 5.19 6.95 -22.39
N GLN A 88 4.57 6.35 -23.41
CA GLN A 88 3.13 6.09 -23.42
C GLN A 88 2.75 4.96 -22.44
N ALA A 89 3.53 3.87 -22.43
CA ALA A 89 3.32 2.74 -21.53
C ALA A 89 3.53 3.13 -20.05
N TYR A 90 4.54 3.95 -19.75
CA TYR A 90 4.77 4.50 -18.42
C TYR A 90 3.56 5.29 -17.91
N THR A 91 2.99 6.14 -18.77
CA THR A 91 1.78 6.92 -18.43
C THR A 91 0.59 5.99 -18.11
N VAL A 92 0.44 4.91 -18.89
CA VAL A 92 -0.57 3.87 -18.66
C VAL A 92 -0.35 3.19 -17.30
N PHE A 93 0.85 2.68 -17.02
CA PHE A 93 1.18 1.99 -15.78
C PHE A 93 1.05 2.89 -14.54
N LYS A 94 1.52 4.14 -14.64
CA LYS A 94 1.46 5.13 -13.56
C LYS A 94 0.03 5.50 -13.20
N SER A 95 -0.83 5.69 -14.18
CA SER A 95 -2.20 6.21 -13.96
C SER A 95 -3.12 5.30 -13.15
N ARG A 96 -2.76 4.03 -12.93
CA ARG A 96 -3.59 3.06 -12.18
C ARG A 96 -2.90 2.39 -11.01
N ASN A 97 -1.58 2.57 -10.84
CA ASN A 97 -0.79 1.96 -9.77
C ASN A 97 -1.08 0.44 -9.61
N ASP A 98 -1.03 -0.30 -10.73
CA ASP A 98 -1.33 -1.72 -10.75
C ASP A 98 -0.15 -2.53 -10.18
N VAL A 99 -0.36 -3.05 -8.97
CA VAL A 99 0.58 -3.91 -8.23
C VAL A 99 1.09 -5.05 -9.11
N ILE A 100 0.22 -5.64 -9.94
CA ILE A 100 0.54 -6.83 -10.73
C ILE A 100 1.44 -6.48 -11.91
N SER A 101 1.17 -5.36 -12.59
CA SER A 101 2.05 -4.86 -13.65
C SER A 101 3.44 -4.56 -13.10
N CYS A 102 3.52 -3.93 -11.92
CA CYS A 102 4.79 -3.65 -11.26
C CYS A 102 5.52 -4.93 -10.83
N ASP A 103 4.81 -5.92 -10.30
CA ASP A 103 5.40 -7.20 -9.88
C ASP A 103 5.94 -8.00 -11.08
N VAL A 104 5.24 -8.00 -12.22
CA VAL A 104 5.71 -8.62 -13.46
C VAL A 104 7.00 -7.96 -13.95
N LEU A 105 7.03 -6.62 -13.98
CA LEU A 105 8.18 -5.82 -14.41
C LEU A 105 9.41 -6.07 -13.52
N LEU A 106 9.22 -6.13 -12.20
CA LEU A 106 10.29 -6.31 -11.23
C LEU A 106 10.82 -7.74 -11.16
N THR A 107 9.94 -8.75 -11.18
CA THR A 107 10.33 -10.16 -11.08
C THR A 107 11.20 -10.60 -12.26
N ASN A 108 11.01 -9.95 -13.42
CA ASN A 108 11.68 -10.32 -14.67
C ASN A 108 12.61 -9.22 -15.19
N ILE A 109 13.10 -8.34 -14.30
CA ILE A 109 14.00 -7.24 -14.69
C ILE A 109 15.32 -7.75 -15.29
N ASN A 110 15.75 -8.97 -14.97
CA ASN A 110 16.91 -9.59 -15.61
C ASN A 110 16.70 -9.88 -17.11
N ASN A 111 15.46 -10.16 -17.54
CA ASN A 111 15.17 -10.33 -18.96
C ASN A 111 15.30 -8.99 -19.69
N LEU A 112 14.83 -7.91 -19.05
CA LEU A 112 15.02 -6.53 -19.50
C LEU A 112 16.49 -6.18 -19.65
N THR A 113 17.34 -6.48 -18.66
CA THR A 113 18.78 -6.16 -18.73
C THR A 113 19.51 -6.95 -19.82
N GLN A 114 19.08 -8.19 -20.07
CA GLN A 114 19.64 -9.04 -21.14
C GLN A 114 19.14 -8.67 -22.54
N SER A 115 18.18 -7.75 -22.66
CA SER A 115 17.55 -7.40 -23.94
C SER A 115 18.45 -6.67 -24.95
N ARG A 116 19.65 -6.24 -24.54
CA ARG A 116 20.59 -5.45 -25.36
C ARG A 116 19.94 -4.21 -25.99
N LEU A 117 18.98 -3.58 -25.31
CA LEU A 117 18.42 -2.29 -25.71
C LEU A 117 19.53 -1.22 -25.66
N SER A 118 19.72 -0.50 -26.77
CA SER A 118 20.99 0.18 -27.05
C SER A 118 21.24 1.46 -26.25
N THR A 119 20.24 2.10 -25.64
CA THR A 119 20.48 3.37 -24.91
C THR A 119 19.50 3.70 -23.78
N LYS A 120 18.38 2.97 -23.65
CA LYS A 120 17.27 3.36 -22.74
C LYS A 120 17.14 2.50 -21.48
N LEU A 121 18.00 1.51 -21.26
CA LEU A 121 17.85 0.55 -20.16
C LEU A 121 17.93 1.18 -18.76
N PRO A 122 18.89 2.08 -18.45
CA PRO A 122 18.94 2.74 -17.14
C PRO A 122 17.72 3.62 -16.88
N GLU A 123 17.23 4.32 -17.90
CA GLU A 123 16.01 5.14 -17.84
C GLU A 123 14.78 4.27 -17.58
N LEU A 124 14.67 3.13 -18.27
CA LEU A 124 13.59 2.16 -18.10
C LEU A 124 13.58 1.55 -16.69
N ALA A 125 14.77 1.21 -16.16
CA ALA A 125 14.92 0.67 -14.82
C ALA A 125 14.57 1.71 -13.74
N SER A 126 14.98 2.97 -13.94
CA SER A 126 14.61 4.10 -13.08
C SER A 126 13.10 4.34 -13.08
N ASP A 127 12.45 4.27 -14.24
CA ASP A 127 11.00 4.45 -14.36
C ASP A 127 10.21 3.29 -13.73
N ILE A 128 10.67 2.05 -13.88
CA ILE A 128 10.10 0.88 -13.17
C ILE A 128 10.26 1.04 -11.66
N PHE A 129 11.42 1.53 -11.21
CA PHE A 129 11.65 1.83 -9.80
C PHE A 129 10.65 2.87 -9.29
N ASN A 130 10.47 3.97 -10.04
CA ASN A 130 9.51 5.02 -9.70
C ASN A 130 8.06 4.49 -9.66
N LEU A 131 7.67 3.62 -10.60
CA LEU A 131 6.35 2.94 -10.57
C LEU A 131 6.17 2.05 -9.32
N SER A 132 7.27 1.50 -8.79
CA SER A 132 7.24 0.57 -7.66
C SER A 132 7.24 1.24 -6.28
N LEU A 133 7.64 2.51 -6.18
CA LEU A 133 7.61 3.28 -4.93
C LEU A 133 6.18 3.45 -4.41
N ASP A 134 5.21 3.51 -5.32
CA ASP A 134 3.79 3.61 -5.01
C ASP A 134 3.16 2.27 -4.54
N VAL A 135 3.95 1.16 -4.54
CA VAL A 135 3.52 -0.22 -4.20
C VAL A 135 4.43 -0.81 -3.09
N LYS A 136 4.03 -0.63 -1.83
CA LYS A 136 4.78 -0.96 -0.57
C LYS A 136 5.53 -2.31 -0.55
N LEU A 137 6.87 -2.29 -0.70
CA LEU A 137 7.81 -3.40 -0.44
C LEU A 137 9.25 -2.89 -0.08
N GLY A 138 9.34 -1.93 0.86
CA GLY A 138 10.47 -0.99 0.99
C GLY A 138 11.88 -1.53 1.27
N SER A 139 12.11 -2.41 2.26
CA SER A 139 13.48 -2.66 2.74
C SER A 139 14.32 -3.62 1.89
N SER A 140 13.73 -4.71 1.39
CA SER A 140 14.41 -5.65 0.48
C SER A 140 14.70 -5.01 -0.88
N ARG A 141 13.80 -4.14 -1.35
CA ARG A 141 13.96 -3.35 -2.57
C ARG A 141 15.00 -2.23 -2.40
N ALA A 142 15.01 -1.52 -1.26
CA ALA A 142 16.04 -0.52 -0.97
C ALA A 142 17.44 -1.16 -0.91
N ARG A 143 17.55 -2.38 -0.37
CA ARG A 143 18.82 -3.12 -0.34
C ARG A 143 19.29 -3.55 -1.73
N CYS A 144 18.37 -4.01 -2.58
CA CYS A 144 18.65 -4.36 -3.98
C CYS A 144 19.02 -3.12 -4.82
N PHE A 145 18.31 -2.00 -4.62
CA PHE A 145 18.63 -0.73 -5.24
C PHE A 145 20.04 -0.27 -4.83
N ALA A 146 20.31 -0.24 -3.52
CA ALA A 146 21.59 0.22 -3.03
C ALA A 146 22.74 -0.71 -3.46
N SER A 147 22.52 -2.03 -3.55
CA SER A 147 23.53 -2.96 -4.10
C SER A 147 23.84 -2.72 -5.57
N ASN A 148 22.83 -2.37 -6.36
CA ASN A 148 23.01 -2.11 -7.78
C ASN A 148 23.65 -0.74 -8.07
N HIS A 149 23.66 0.17 -7.09
CA HIS A 149 24.14 1.55 -7.23
C HIS A 149 25.25 1.91 -6.23
N GLN A 150 25.97 0.91 -5.71
CA GLN A 150 26.99 1.12 -4.68
C GLN A 150 28.10 2.12 -5.13
N GLY A 151 28.40 2.20 -6.43
CA GLY A 151 29.42 3.11 -6.96
C GLY A 151 29.03 4.60 -7.00
N ILE A 152 27.76 4.93 -6.75
CA ILE A 152 27.22 6.29 -6.80
C ILE A 152 26.61 6.74 -5.46
N LEU A 153 26.53 5.83 -4.49
CA LEU A 153 26.10 6.17 -3.15
C LEU A 153 27.28 6.76 -2.37
N ASP A 154 27.07 7.93 -1.76
CA ASP A 154 28.03 8.55 -0.83
C ASP A 154 28.21 7.73 0.47
N LYS A 155 27.39 6.69 0.66
CA LYS A 155 27.33 5.82 1.84
C LYS A 155 27.21 4.36 1.41
N ASP A 156 27.64 3.44 2.25
CA ASP A 156 27.42 2.01 1.98
C ASP A 156 25.93 1.64 1.97
N ILE A 157 25.63 0.50 1.35
CA ILE A 157 24.26 -0.02 1.14
C ILE A 157 23.48 -0.10 2.45
N SER A 158 24.11 -0.59 3.51
CA SER A 158 23.45 -0.78 4.80
C SER A 158 23.14 0.57 5.43
N SER A 159 24.06 1.52 5.34
CA SER A 159 23.85 2.90 5.80
C SER A 159 22.76 3.64 5.03
N PHE A 160 22.65 3.42 3.71
CA PHE A 160 21.60 4.02 2.89
C PHE A 160 20.21 3.47 3.24
N VAL A 161 20.08 2.14 3.28
CA VAL A 161 18.83 1.47 3.66
C VAL A 161 18.44 1.84 5.09
N GLY A 162 19.40 1.86 6.01
CA GLY A 162 19.19 2.28 7.38
C GLY A 162 18.73 3.74 7.51
N ALA A 163 19.21 4.65 6.65
CA ALA A 163 18.75 6.04 6.63
C ALA A 163 17.30 6.17 6.15
N LEU A 164 16.89 5.38 5.15
CA LEU A 164 15.51 5.35 4.68
C LEU A 164 14.57 4.74 5.72
N GLU A 165 14.98 3.64 6.35
CA GLU A 165 14.23 3.04 7.46
C GLU A 165 14.08 4.03 8.61
N ALA A 166 15.16 4.75 8.97
CA ALA A 166 15.12 5.77 10.00
C ALA A 166 14.19 6.96 9.64
N GLN A 167 14.20 7.42 8.39
CA GLN A 167 13.29 8.48 7.93
C GLN A 167 11.82 8.02 7.95
N HIS A 168 11.54 6.80 7.52
CA HIS A 168 10.20 6.23 7.57
C HIS A 168 9.69 6.11 9.01
N LEU A 169 10.54 5.62 9.92
CA LEU A 169 10.22 5.55 11.34
C LEU A 169 9.99 6.94 11.94
N ALA A 170 10.79 7.93 11.57
CA ALA A 170 10.61 9.32 11.99
C ALA A 170 9.29 9.91 11.48
N TRP A 171 8.92 9.63 10.23
CA TRP A 171 7.64 10.07 9.66
C TRP A 171 6.43 9.43 10.37
N ILE A 172 6.50 8.13 10.67
CA ILE A 172 5.45 7.44 11.45
C ILE A 172 5.34 8.06 12.85
N ASP A 173 6.48 8.27 13.52
CA ASP A 173 6.54 8.87 14.85
C ASP A 173 5.93 10.27 14.83
N GLU A 174 6.33 11.14 13.90
CA GLU A 174 5.80 12.49 13.73
C GLU A 174 4.27 12.47 13.53
N LYS A 175 3.76 11.63 12.62
CA LYS A 175 2.33 11.51 12.34
C LYS A 175 1.56 11.01 13.57
N PHE A 176 2.14 10.08 14.34
CA PHE A 176 1.57 9.60 15.60
C PHE A 176 1.56 10.67 16.70
N GLU A 177 2.62 11.48 16.81
CA GLU A 177 2.71 12.58 17.79
C GLU A 177 1.69 13.68 17.48
N LEU A 178 1.51 14.05 16.21
CA LEU A 178 0.48 15.02 15.80
C LEU A 178 -0.92 14.59 16.27
N PHE A 179 -1.26 13.32 16.08
CA PHE A 179 -2.51 12.76 16.58
C PHE A 179 -2.57 12.72 18.12
N SER A 180 -1.48 12.31 18.77
CA SER A 180 -1.42 12.21 20.24
C SER A 180 -1.58 13.55 20.96
N ASN A 181 -1.14 14.64 20.33
CA ASN A 181 -1.17 15.98 20.89
C ASN A 181 -2.55 16.66 20.86
N LEU A 182 -3.57 16.00 20.28
CA LEU A 182 -4.96 16.49 20.26
C LEU A 182 -5.64 16.47 21.66
N THR A 183 -4.96 15.90 22.67
CA THR A 183 -5.46 15.68 24.05
C THR A 183 -6.03 16.90 24.76
N GLY A 184 -5.46 18.10 24.58
CA GLY A 184 -5.75 19.26 25.43
C GLY A 184 -6.97 20.09 25.01
N GLU A 185 -7.26 20.16 23.72
CA GLU A 185 -8.27 21.09 23.16
C GLU A 185 -9.45 20.38 22.50
N PHE A 186 -9.33 19.09 22.15
CA PHE A 186 -10.27 18.43 21.23
C PHE A 186 -10.76 17.06 21.71
N VAL A 187 -10.29 16.59 22.86
CA VAL A 187 -10.53 15.23 23.35
C VAL A 187 -11.23 15.27 24.70
N ASP A 188 -12.45 14.77 24.75
CA ASP A 188 -13.22 14.65 26.00
C ASP A 188 -12.96 13.30 26.71
N SER A 189 -12.36 12.32 26.01
CA SER A 189 -12.11 10.98 26.55
C SER A 189 -10.92 10.93 27.52
N PRO A 190 -11.11 10.55 28.79
CA PRO A 190 -10.03 10.43 29.77
C PRO A 190 -9.08 9.26 29.47
N ASN A 191 -9.46 8.36 28.56
CA ASN A 191 -8.68 7.18 28.20
C ASN A 191 -7.67 7.46 27.07
N PHE A 192 -7.91 8.48 26.24
CA PHE A 192 -7.14 8.74 25.02
C PHE A 192 -5.62 8.82 25.27
N HIS A 193 -5.22 9.54 26.32
CA HIS A 193 -3.81 9.63 26.70
C HIS A 193 -3.18 8.25 27.01
N TRP A 194 -3.87 7.39 27.76
CA TRP A 194 -3.38 6.04 28.10
C TRP A 194 -3.31 5.12 26.87
N VAL A 195 -4.24 5.28 25.94
CA VAL A 195 -4.28 4.54 24.68
C VAL A 195 -3.07 4.91 23.81
N ASN A 196 -2.79 6.21 23.70
CA ASN A 196 -1.62 6.69 22.97
C ASN A 196 -0.32 6.23 23.63
N HIS A 197 -0.20 6.24 24.96
CA HIS A 197 1.01 5.69 25.63
C HIS A 197 1.24 4.22 25.32
N PHE A 198 0.17 3.41 25.28
CA PHE A 198 0.30 1.99 24.94
C PHE A 198 0.76 1.78 23.49
N PHE A 199 0.10 2.42 22.51
CA PHE A 199 0.44 2.24 21.11
C PHE A 199 1.76 2.93 20.71
N ARG A 200 2.16 3.98 21.42
CA ARG A 200 3.47 4.62 21.27
C ARG A 200 4.61 3.62 21.44
N VAL A 201 4.47 2.60 22.30
CA VAL A 201 5.51 1.58 22.45
C VAL A 201 5.74 0.84 21.12
N TYR A 202 4.70 0.51 20.37
CA TYR A 202 4.84 -0.16 19.06
C TYR A 202 5.45 0.77 18.01
N VAL A 203 5.10 2.06 18.03
CA VAL A 203 5.69 3.08 17.16
C VAL A 203 7.18 3.24 17.44
N LYS A 204 7.57 3.42 18.71
CA LYS A 204 8.98 3.54 19.12
C LYS A 204 9.80 2.27 18.88
N GLN A 205 9.16 1.10 18.87
CA GLN A 205 9.79 -0.17 18.49
C GLN A 205 9.88 -0.38 16.96
N GLY A 206 9.34 0.54 16.16
CA GLY A 206 9.35 0.44 14.70
C GLY A 206 8.52 -0.70 14.12
N LEU A 207 7.50 -1.15 14.86
CA LEU A 207 6.62 -2.25 14.46
C LEU A 207 5.42 -1.79 13.62
N VAL A 208 5.26 -0.48 13.49
CA VAL A 208 4.22 0.14 12.68
C VAL A 208 4.77 0.36 11.27
N SER A 209 4.08 -0.18 10.27
CA SER A 209 4.48 -0.07 8.85
C SER A 209 3.65 0.94 8.08
N ASN A 210 2.44 1.24 8.55
CA ASN A 210 1.57 2.28 8.00
C ASN A 210 0.82 3.00 9.11
N ILE A 211 0.52 4.27 8.90
CA ILE A 211 -0.28 5.06 9.82
C ILE A 211 -1.03 6.14 9.04
N ASP A 212 -2.35 6.22 9.21
CA ASP A 212 -3.22 7.18 8.56
C ASP A 212 -4.25 7.74 9.54
N ILE A 213 -4.59 9.01 9.35
CA ILE A 213 -5.53 9.76 10.20
C ILE A 213 -6.75 10.10 9.35
N TYR A 214 -7.95 9.85 9.85
CA TYR A 214 -9.19 10.08 9.14
C TYR A 214 -10.16 10.94 9.97
N CYS A 215 -10.88 11.85 9.33
CA CYS A 215 -11.89 12.69 9.99
C CYS A 215 -13.00 13.13 9.02
N SER A 216 -14.08 13.71 9.54
CA SER A 216 -15.14 14.30 8.70
C SER A 216 -14.67 15.60 8.03
N SER A 217 -15.34 16.04 6.96
CA SER A 217 -15.01 17.30 6.26
C SER A 217 -15.15 18.52 7.17
N GLU A 218 -16.12 18.49 8.08
CA GLU A 218 -16.37 19.56 9.05
C GLU A 218 -15.24 19.60 10.08
N THR A 219 -14.87 18.43 10.63
CA THR A 219 -13.75 18.29 11.57
C THR A 219 -12.43 18.72 10.93
N TRP A 220 -12.21 18.38 9.66
CA TRP A 220 -11.02 18.80 8.91
C TRP A 220 -10.98 20.32 8.72
N SER A 221 -12.11 20.94 8.44
CA SER A 221 -12.19 22.40 8.25
C SER A 221 -11.82 23.16 9.53
N GLU A 222 -12.15 22.60 10.70
CA GLU A 222 -11.84 23.19 12.01
C GLU A 222 -10.40 22.87 12.46
N LEU A 223 -9.95 21.62 12.26
CA LEU A 223 -8.75 21.07 12.89
C LEU A 223 -7.61 20.74 11.92
N GLY A 224 -7.82 20.89 10.61
CA GLY A 224 -6.85 20.54 9.57
C GLY A 224 -5.52 21.27 9.68
N ARG A 225 -5.47 22.43 10.35
CA ARG A 225 -4.21 23.13 10.65
C ARG A 225 -3.31 22.39 11.64
N TYR A 226 -3.89 21.58 12.53
CA TYR A 226 -3.16 20.78 13.53
C TYR A 226 -2.82 19.38 13.02
N ILE A 227 -3.66 18.84 12.13
CA ILE A 227 -3.48 17.52 11.51
C ILE A 227 -3.56 17.62 9.97
N PRO A 228 -2.64 18.33 9.31
CA PRO A 228 -2.72 18.61 7.87
C PRO A 228 -2.68 17.35 7.00
N GLN A 229 -2.17 16.24 7.53
CA GLN A 229 -2.04 14.96 6.83
C GLN A 229 -3.29 14.06 6.97
N SER A 230 -4.37 14.54 7.59
CA SER A 230 -5.59 13.74 7.74
C SER A 230 -6.37 13.64 6.44
N ILE A 231 -6.99 12.48 6.22
CA ILE A 231 -7.81 12.16 5.05
C ILE A 231 -9.28 12.34 5.41
N VAL A 232 -10.03 13.00 4.53
CA VAL A 232 -11.46 13.26 4.74
C VAL A 232 -12.29 12.04 4.34
N LEU A 233 -13.17 11.58 5.24
CA LEU A 233 -14.19 10.57 4.99
C LEU A 233 -15.55 11.10 5.45
N SER A 234 -16.51 11.17 4.51
CA SER A 234 -17.83 11.75 4.73
C SER A 234 -18.68 11.01 5.76
N GLU A 235 -18.41 9.71 5.95
CA GLU A 235 -19.21 8.87 6.86
C GLU A 235 -18.74 8.95 8.33
N ILE A 236 -17.65 9.65 8.63
CA ILE A 236 -17.16 9.83 10.00
C ILE A 236 -18.00 10.88 10.74
N SER A 237 -18.33 10.61 12.01
CA SER A 237 -19.02 11.58 12.86
C SER A 237 -18.19 12.84 13.06
N ASN A 238 -18.85 14.00 13.09
CA ASN A 238 -18.19 15.26 13.43
C ASN A 238 -17.54 15.19 14.82
N ASN A 239 -16.41 15.87 14.97
CA ASN A 239 -15.57 15.92 16.18
C ASN A 239 -14.88 14.59 16.55
N ASP A 240 -14.89 13.62 15.64
CA ASP A 240 -14.23 12.33 15.79
C ASP A 240 -13.08 12.20 14.79
N ILE A 241 -11.88 11.90 15.30
CA ILE A 241 -10.67 11.73 14.49
C ILE A 241 -10.14 10.34 14.75
N TYR A 242 -10.06 9.54 13.69
CA TYR A 242 -9.60 8.15 13.73
C TYR A 242 -8.12 8.07 13.38
N LEU A 243 -7.39 7.29 14.16
CA LEU A 243 -6.07 6.80 13.80
C LEU A 243 -6.20 5.35 13.36
N ILE A 244 -5.70 5.03 12.17
CA ILE A 244 -5.52 3.66 11.71
C ILE A 244 -4.02 3.40 11.54
N MET A 245 -3.53 2.36 12.18
CA MET A 245 -2.14 1.94 12.05
C MET A 245 -2.06 0.46 11.66
N GLN A 246 -1.11 0.11 10.81
CA GLN A 246 -0.75 -1.28 10.54
C GLN A 246 0.43 -1.66 11.42
N VAL A 247 0.22 -2.62 12.31
CA VAL A 247 1.21 -3.13 13.27
C VAL A 247 1.52 -4.58 12.92
N GLY A 248 2.66 -4.84 12.29
CA GLY A 248 2.96 -6.14 11.68
C GLY A 248 1.90 -6.55 10.65
N ASN A 249 1.30 -7.74 10.83
CA ASN A 249 0.16 -8.20 10.01
C ASN A 249 -1.22 -7.80 10.58
N ALA A 250 -1.31 -6.95 11.59
CA ALA A 250 -2.57 -6.50 12.15
C ALA A 250 -2.84 -5.03 11.82
N VAL A 251 -4.12 -4.65 11.80
CA VAL A 251 -4.57 -3.27 11.72
C VAL A 251 -5.25 -2.91 13.03
N VAL A 252 -4.85 -1.77 13.57
CA VAL A 252 -5.42 -1.16 14.76
C VAL A 252 -6.14 0.11 14.34
N ALA A 253 -7.36 0.31 14.81
CA ALA A 253 -8.10 1.55 14.64
C ALA A 253 -8.71 2.01 15.97
N TYR A 254 -8.55 3.28 16.30
CA TYR A 254 -9.23 3.93 17.42
C TYR A 254 -9.36 5.43 17.16
N SER A 255 -10.26 6.09 17.87
CA SER A 255 -10.50 7.52 17.69
C SER A 255 -10.17 8.37 18.91
N THR A 256 -10.15 9.69 18.72
CA THR A 256 -10.01 10.68 19.79
C THR A 256 -11.09 10.55 20.87
N GLN A 257 -12.31 10.17 20.48
CA GLN A 257 -13.43 10.00 21.40
C GLN A 257 -13.59 8.55 21.89
N ALA A 258 -12.75 7.61 21.45
CA ALA A 258 -13.03 6.20 21.60
C ALA A 258 -12.86 5.68 23.04
N GLU A 259 -13.89 5.02 23.54
CA GLU A 259 -13.84 4.13 24.70
C GLU A 259 -13.42 2.69 24.32
N ALA A 260 -13.18 2.41 23.05
CA ALA A 260 -12.86 1.07 22.57
C ALA A 260 -11.92 1.12 21.35
N CYS A 261 -11.12 0.07 21.11
CA CYS A 261 -10.27 -0.02 19.93
C CYS A 261 -10.60 -1.27 19.09
N PHE A 262 -10.37 -1.16 17.79
CA PHE A 262 -10.45 -2.26 16.84
C PHE A 262 -9.05 -2.80 16.60
N ILE A 263 -8.89 -4.11 16.70
CA ILE A 263 -7.66 -4.80 16.32
C ILE A 263 -8.04 -6.03 15.50
N ALA A 264 -7.60 -6.09 14.26
CA ALA A 264 -7.87 -7.21 13.37
C ALA A 264 -6.63 -7.61 12.60
N GLU A 265 -6.45 -8.91 12.44
CA GLU A 265 -5.36 -9.46 11.63
C GLU A 265 -5.74 -9.45 10.14
N LEU A 266 -4.79 -8.99 9.33
CA LEU A 266 -4.88 -8.96 7.87
C LEU A 266 -4.89 -10.39 7.33
N GLY A 267 -5.78 -10.65 6.37
CA GLY A 267 -5.95 -11.96 5.74
C GLY A 267 -6.80 -12.95 6.54
N THR A 268 -7.17 -12.64 7.79
CA THR A 268 -8.08 -13.49 8.59
C THR A 268 -9.41 -12.80 8.85
N LYS A 269 -9.41 -11.68 9.59
CA LYS A 269 -10.62 -10.95 9.98
C LYS A 269 -10.93 -9.78 9.04
N VAL A 270 -9.91 -9.22 8.42
CA VAL A 270 -10.00 -8.16 7.42
C VAL A 270 -9.02 -8.47 6.31
N THR A 271 -9.43 -8.31 5.06
CA THR A 271 -8.63 -8.61 3.87
C THR A 271 -7.55 -7.57 3.62
N SER A 272 -7.77 -6.31 4.01
CA SER A 272 -6.81 -5.22 3.76
C SER A 272 -6.96 -4.06 4.75
N PHE A 273 -5.94 -3.19 4.78
CA PHE A 273 -5.99 -1.91 5.50
C PHE A 273 -7.19 -1.06 5.05
N ASN A 274 -7.45 -1.00 3.74
CA ASN A 274 -8.55 -0.20 3.17
C ASN A 274 -9.94 -0.74 3.54
N GLU A 275 -10.07 -2.04 3.80
CA GLU A 275 -11.33 -2.59 4.32
C GLU A 275 -11.63 -2.03 5.72
N VAL A 276 -10.62 -1.92 6.59
CA VAL A 276 -10.79 -1.30 7.91
C VAL A 276 -11.21 0.17 7.79
N VAL A 277 -10.63 0.89 6.84
CA VAL A 277 -11.01 2.28 6.53
C VAL A 277 -12.49 2.37 6.14
N SER A 278 -12.94 1.50 5.23
CA SER A 278 -14.34 1.48 4.79
C SER A 278 -15.33 1.12 5.89
N LEU A 279 -14.89 0.38 6.90
CA LEU A 279 -15.70 -0.03 8.05
C LEU A 279 -15.65 0.98 9.20
N LEU A 280 -14.81 2.02 9.16
CA LEU A 280 -14.69 3.02 10.24
C LEU A 280 -16.03 3.57 10.77
N PRO A 281 -17.02 3.90 9.91
CA PRO A 281 -18.30 4.43 10.37
C PRO A 281 -19.13 3.41 11.15
N GLU A 282 -19.06 2.14 10.75
CA GLU A 282 -19.80 1.02 11.33
C GLU A 282 -19.03 0.36 12.49
N LEU A 283 -17.72 0.62 12.59
CA LEU A 283 -16.83 0.05 13.58
C LEU A 283 -17.21 0.43 15.00
N LYS A 284 -17.99 1.50 15.23
CA LYS A 284 -18.56 1.86 16.55
C LYS A 284 -19.23 0.68 17.28
N PHE A 285 -19.72 -0.34 16.56
CA PHE A 285 -20.39 -1.51 17.13
C PHE A 285 -19.52 -2.78 17.24
N ASN A 286 -18.28 -2.76 16.72
CA ASN A 286 -17.38 -3.92 16.63
C ASN A 286 -15.95 -3.65 17.20
N LEU A 287 -15.77 -2.57 17.97
CA LEU A 287 -14.54 -2.31 18.73
C LEU A 287 -14.41 -3.37 19.84
N GLY A 288 -13.76 -4.50 19.53
CA GLY A 288 -13.73 -5.70 20.37
C GLY A 288 -12.99 -5.56 21.71
N ILE A 289 -12.42 -4.39 22.01
CA ILE A 289 -11.66 -4.14 23.23
C ILE A 289 -12.07 -2.79 23.84
N HIS A 290 -12.77 -2.82 24.97
CA HIS A 290 -13.05 -1.62 25.78
C HIS A 290 -11.77 -1.09 26.44
N LEU A 291 -11.45 0.16 26.15
CA LEU A 291 -10.31 0.90 26.68
C LEU A 291 -10.69 1.44 28.06
N SER A 292 -9.92 1.05 29.07
CA SER A 292 -10.12 1.45 30.46
C SER A 292 -8.80 1.80 31.13
N LYS A 293 -8.85 2.59 32.19
CA LYS A 293 -7.65 2.84 33.01
C LYS A 293 -7.12 1.58 33.73
N THR A 294 -7.94 0.54 33.89
CA THR A 294 -7.68 -0.60 34.78
C THR A 294 -6.74 -1.68 34.22
N GLY A 295 -6.43 -1.68 32.92
CA GLY A 295 -5.27 -2.43 32.41
C GLY A 295 -5.54 -3.74 31.63
N LEU A 296 -6.77 -4.28 31.65
CA LEU A 296 -7.06 -5.59 31.05
C LEU A 296 -6.97 -5.57 29.52
N TRP A 297 -7.35 -4.44 28.91
CA TRP A 297 -7.36 -4.30 27.47
C TRP A 297 -5.96 -4.28 26.89
N GLN A 298 -4.96 -3.74 27.60
CA GLN A 298 -3.57 -3.73 27.18
C GLN A 298 -3.03 -5.16 27.06
N TYR A 299 -3.41 -6.05 27.98
CA TYR A 299 -3.06 -7.47 27.89
C TYR A 299 -3.69 -8.13 26.65
N ARG A 300 -4.99 -7.88 26.40
CA ARG A 300 -5.69 -8.43 25.23
C ARG A 300 -5.11 -7.90 23.92
N ALA A 301 -4.89 -6.60 23.83
CA ALA A 301 -4.28 -5.96 22.67
C ALA A 301 -2.86 -6.50 22.44
N SER A 302 -2.04 -6.61 23.49
CA SER A 302 -0.70 -7.20 23.39
C SER A 302 -0.74 -8.64 22.93
N TYR A 303 -1.68 -9.45 23.41
CA TYR A 303 -1.85 -10.84 22.97
C TYR A 303 -2.22 -10.93 21.49
N MET A 304 -3.15 -10.09 21.02
CA MET A 304 -3.55 -10.06 19.61
C MET A 304 -2.40 -9.59 18.71
N LEU A 305 -1.64 -8.57 19.14
CA LEU A 305 -0.51 -8.03 18.39
C LEU A 305 0.75 -8.88 18.48
N LYS A 306 0.89 -9.73 19.51
CA LYS A 306 2.02 -10.64 19.65
C LYS A 306 2.10 -11.63 18.49
N ASN A 307 0.97 -12.09 17.96
CA ASN A 307 0.98 -12.95 16.78
C ASN A 307 1.48 -12.20 15.54
N ALA A 308 1.14 -10.91 15.44
CA ALA A 308 1.50 -10.04 14.32
C ALA A 308 2.97 -9.58 14.33
N THR A 309 3.53 -9.39 15.53
CA THR A 309 4.81 -8.69 15.73
C THR A 309 5.87 -9.54 16.44
N LYS A 310 5.48 -10.65 17.07
CA LYS A 310 6.27 -11.40 18.06
C LYS A 310 6.73 -10.56 19.26
N PHE A 311 6.12 -9.39 19.46
CA PHE A 311 6.42 -8.44 20.51
C PHE A 311 5.23 -8.26 21.45
N ALA A 312 5.51 -8.02 22.73
CA ALA A 312 4.51 -7.63 23.72
C ALA A 312 5.14 -6.62 24.69
N PRO A 313 4.56 -5.42 24.85
CA PRO A 313 5.11 -4.38 25.72
C PRO A 313 4.97 -4.78 27.19
N LYS A 314 5.96 -4.43 28.01
CA LYS A 314 5.87 -4.57 29.47
C LYS A 314 5.04 -3.43 30.02
N ARG A 315 4.36 -3.66 31.15
CA ARG A 315 3.55 -2.63 31.81
C ARG A 315 4.32 -1.34 32.12
N ALA A 316 5.60 -1.45 32.46
CA ALA A 316 6.46 -0.29 32.72
C ALA A 316 6.73 0.58 31.49
N ASP A 317 6.55 0.05 30.27
CA ASP A 317 6.90 0.74 29.03
C ASP A 317 5.83 1.78 28.63
N TYR A 318 4.61 1.66 29.15
CA TYR A 318 3.46 2.51 28.78
C TYR A 318 2.66 3.04 29.98
N MET A 319 3.02 2.66 31.20
CA MET A 319 2.45 3.28 32.40
C MET A 319 3.21 4.56 32.70
N VAL A 320 2.56 5.71 32.47
CA VAL A 320 3.05 7.02 32.90
C VAL A 320 3.14 7.04 34.43
N LYS A 321 4.28 7.48 34.96
CA LYS A 321 4.44 7.76 36.40
C LYS A 321 3.70 9.03 36.79
#